data_AF-A0A250KWT7-F1
#
_entry.id   AF-A0A250KWT7-F1
#
_cell.length_a   1.000
_cell.length_b   1.000
_cell.length_c   1.000
_cell.angle_alpha   90.00
_cell.angle_beta   90.00
_cell.angle_gamma   90.00
#
_symmetry.space_group_name_H-M   'P 1'
#
loop_
_entity.id
_entity.type
_entity.pdbx_description
1 polymer ?
#
loop_
_entity_poly.entity_id
_entity_poly.type
_entity_poly.pdbx_seq_one_letter_code
_entity_poly.pdbx_strand_id
1 'polypeptide(L)' 'MKAYSLDLRTRMFSYALTHTVRKTAALFRVSPNTVHVFKKLFIETGQLAPKPSHAGRPRAISAEGEL' A
#
# COMPACT_ATOMS: atom_id res chain seq x y z
N MET A 1 -8.02 -9.64 2.81
CA MET A 1 -7.04 -9.82 1.71
C MET A 1 -5.66 -9.43 2.21
N LYS A 2 -4.62 -10.26 2.00
CA LYS A 2 -3.26 -9.92 2.40
C LYS A 2 -2.66 -8.94 1.38
N ALA A 3 -1.95 -7.93 1.88
CA ALA A 3 -1.21 -7.00 1.03
C ALA A 3 -0.12 -7.72 0.22
N TYR A 4 0.10 -7.28 -1.03
CA TYR A 4 1.30 -7.67 -1.78
C TYR A 4 2.58 -7.29 -1.01
N SER A 5 3.63 -8.10 -1.14
CA SER A 5 4.93 -7.85 -0.53
C SER A 5 5.51 -6.52 -0.98
N LEU A 6 6.34 -5.90 -0.13
CA LEU A 6 6.98 -4.62 -0.45
C LEU A 6 7.81 -4.71 -1.74
N ASP A 7 8.58 -5.78 -1.92
CA ASP A 7 9.37 -6.02 -3.13
C ASP A 7 8.49 -6.02 -4.40
N LEU A 8 7.36 -6.75 -4.39
CA LEU A 8 6.48 -6.80 -5.55
C LEU A 8 5.86 -5.43 -5.86
N ARG A 9 5.47 -4.67 -4.83
CA ARG A 9 4.96 -3.30 -4.99
C ARG A 9 6.00 -2.38 -5.60
N THR A 10 7.24 -2.45 -5.13
CA THR A 10 8.37 -1.67 -5.64
C THR A 10 8.61 -2.00 -7.11
N ARG A 11 8.72 -3.28 -7.47
CA ARG A 11 8.91 -3.71 -8.87
C ARG A 11 7.79 -3.21 -9.79
N MET A 12 6.53 -3.36 -9.35
CA MET A 12 5.38 -2.88 -10.10
C MET A 12 5.40 -1.36 -10.29
N PHE A 13 5.71 -0.61 -9.24
CA PHE A 13 5.77 0.84 -9.28
C PHE A 13 6.90 1.32 -10.20
N SER A 14 8.12 0.79 -10.05
CA SER A 14 9.27 1.12 -10.90
C SER A 14 8.98 0.88 -12.37
N TYR A 15 8.33 -0.24 -12.72
CA TYR A 15 7.94 -0.51 -14.10
C TYR A 15 6.86 0.47 -14.62
N ALA A 16 5.91 0.84 -13.75
CA ALA A 16 4.83 1.77 -14.09
C ALA A 16 5.28 3.23 -14.25
N LEU A 17 6.53 3.58 -13.92
CA LEU A 17 7.11 4.90 -14.19
C LEU A 17 7.40 5.09 -15.68
N THR A 18 7.82 4.03 -16.36
CA THR A 18 8.19 4.05 -17.78
C THR A 18 7.12 3.45 -18.69
N HIS A 19 6.17 2.70 -18.12
CA HIS A 19 5.11 2.01 -18.86
C HIS A 19 3.70 2.42 -18.43
N THR A 20 2.73 2.14 -19.29
CA THR A 20 1.32 2.41 -18.99
C THR A 20 0.79 1.49 -17.89
N VAL A 21 -0.24 1.95 -17.18
CA VAL A 21 -0.93 1.18 -16.13
C VAL A 21 -1.42 -0.17 -16.65
N ARG A 22 -2.00 -0.20 -17.86
CA ARG A 22 -2.52 -1.44 -18.47
C ARG A 22 -1.39 -2.42 -18.79
N LYS A 23 -0.27 -1.96 -19.36
CA LYS A 23 0.90 -2.82 -19.65
C LYS A 23 1.51 -3.39 -18.37
N THR A 24 1.65 -2.56 -17.34
CA THR A 24 2.13 -2.99 -16.02
C THR A 24 1.20 -4.05 -15.42
N ALA A 25 -0.11 -3.80 -15.44
CA ALA A 25 -1.10 -4.71 -14.90
C ALA A 25 -1.08 -6.08 -15.59
N ALA A 26 -0.96 -6.09 -16.92
CA ALA A 26 -0.83 -7.33 -17.70
C ALA A 26 0.47 -8.10 -17.36
N LEU A 27 1.61 -7.40 -17.28
CA LEU A 27 2.90 -8.02 -16.97
C LEU A 27 2.91 -8.69 -15.59
N PHE A 28 2.42 -7.98 -14.57
CA PHE A 28 2.40 -8.46 -13.19
C PHE A 28 1.14 -9.28 -12.84
N ARG A 29 0.24 -9.52 -13.80
CA ARG A 29 -1.02 -10.25 -13.64
C ARG A 29 -1.88 -9.70 -12.48
N VAL A 30 -1.99 -8.38 -12.39
CA VAL A 30 -2.82 -7.69 -11.39
C VAL A 30 -3.92 -6.88 -12.07
N SER A 31 -4.87 -6.37 -11.28
CA SER A 31 -5.83 -5.40 -11.79
C SER A 31 -5.15 -4.05 -12.12
N PRO A 32 -5.59 -3.32 -13.17
CA PRO A 32 -5.12 -1.95 -13.43
C PRO A 32 -5.32 -1.01 -12.24
N ASN A 33 -6.40 -1.23 -11.47
CA ASN A 33 -6.69 -0.45 -10.27
C ASN A 33 -5.59 -0.61 -9.21
N THR A 34 -5.01 -1.81 -9.05
CA THR A 34 -3.91 -2.04 -8.10
C THR A 34 -2.71 -1.14 -8.41
N VAL A 35 -2.32 -1.04 -9.68
CA VAL A 35 -1.22 -0.17 -10.11
C VAL A 35 -1.57 1.30 -9.89
N HIS A 36 -2.82 1.70 -10.15
CA HIS A 36 -3.30 3.06 -9.88
C HIS A 36 -3.22 3.40 -8.39
N VAL A 37 -3.64 2.49 -7.51
CA VAL A 37 -3.58 2.65 -6.04
C VAL A 37 -2.14 2.82 -5.57
N PHE A 38 -1.17 2.10 -6.13
CA PHE A 38 0.25 2.30 -5.77
C PHE A 38 0.79 3.66 -6.20
N LYS A 39 0.44 4.13 -7.40
CA LYS A 39 0.80 5.48 -7.83
C LYS A 39 0.21 6.54 -6.90
N LYS A 40 -1.08 6.42 -6.59
CA LYS A 40 -1.79 7.32 -5.69
C LYS A 40 -1.16 7.31 -4.28
N LEU A 41 -0.91 6.13 -3.72
CA LEU A 41 -0.29 5.98 -2.41
C LEU A 41 1.10 6.63 -2.36
N PHE A 42 1.92 6.42 -3.39
CA PHE A 42 3.25 7.03 -3.45
C PHE A 42 3.19 8.56 -3.56
N ILE A 43 2.25 9.11 -4.34
CA ILE A 43 2.03 10.57 -4.43
C ILE A 43 1.58 11.14 -3.08
N GLU A 44 0.70 10.43 -2.37
CA GLU A 44 0.15 10.89 -1.08
C GLU A 44 1.12 10.76 0.09
N THR A 45 1.95 9.71 0.11
CA THR A 45 2.72 9.32 1.31
C THR A 45 4.23 9.23 1.08
N GLY A 46 4.70 9.27 -0.16
CA GLY A 46 6.08 8.95 -0.53
C GLY A 46 6.47 7.48 -0.31
N GLN A 47 5.52 6.61 0.07
CA GLN A 47 5.80 5.22 0.44
C GLN A 47 4.95 4.23 -0.34
N LEU A 48 5.47 3.00 -0.50
CA LEU A 48 4.74 1.87 -1.09
C LEU A 48 4.33 0.82 -0.04
N ALA A 49 4.72 1.03 1.23
CA ALA A 49 4.40 0.12 2.31
C ALA A 49 2.87 -0.04 2.47
N PRO A 50 2.37 -1.26 2.73
CA PRO A 50 0.97 -1.43 3.07
C PRO A 50 0.63 -0.61 4.30
N LYS A 51 -0.58 -0.02 4.31
CA LYS A 51 -1.16 0.47 5.56
C LYS A 51 -1.12 -0.66 6.58
N PRO A 52 -0.67 -0.40 7.82
CA PRO A 52 -0.65 -1.41 8.85
C PRO A 52 -2.05 -2.00 8.98
N SER A 53 -2.15 -3.33 8.92
CA SER A 53 -3.40 -4.04 9.11
C SER A 53 -3.87 -3.72 10.53
N HIS A 54 -4.96 -2.97 10.65
CA HIS A 54 -5.60 -2.49 11.88
C HIS A 54 -5.06 -3.16 13.16
N ALA A 55 -4.05 -2.56 13.79
CA ALA A 55 -4.00 -2.63 15.24
C ALA A 55 -5.31 -1.95 15.69
N GLY A 56 -6.12 -2.66 16.48
CA GLY A 56 -7.42 -2.13 16.93
C GLY A 56 -7.30 -0.70 17.42
N ARG A 57 -8.36 0.10 17.25
CA ARG A 57 -8.38 1.49 17.72
C ARG A 57 -7.87 1.51 19.17
N PRO A 58 -6.81 2.29 19.49
CA PRO A 58 -6.27 2.32 20.84
C PRO A 58 -7.41 2.67 21.80
N ARG A 59 -7.57 1.85 22.84
CA ARG A 59 -8.48 2.18 23.93
C ARG A 59 -7.89 3.38 24.65
N ALA A 60 -8.69 4.41 24.88
CA ALA A 60 -8.28 5.54 25.70
C ALA A 60 -7.94 4.99 27.09
N ILE A 61 -6.69 5.13 27.52
CA ILE A 61 -6.31 4.88 28.91
C ILE A 61 -6.70 6.17 29.64
N SER A 62 -7.77 6.12 30.44
CA SER A 62 -8.09 7.21 31.37
C SER A 62 -7.00 7.26 32.44
N ALA A 63 -6.52 8.47 32.78
CA ALA A 63 -5.48 8.69 33.77
C ALA A 63 -5.89 8.38 35.23
N GLU A 64 -7.01 7.68 35.44
CA GLU A 64 -7.53 7.31 36.75
C GLU A 64 -7.47 5.79 36.89
N GLY A 65 -6.35 5.27 37.40
CA GLY A 65 -6.25 3.84 37.68
C GLY A 65 -4.85 3.28 37.90
N GLU A 66 -4.00 3.94 38.69
CA GLU A 66 -2.90 3.26 39.43
C GLU A 66 -2.75 3.92 40.81
N LEU A 67 -3.43 3.35 41.82
CA LEU A 67 -3.08 3.38 43.24
C LEU A 67 -3.18 1.95 43.77
#